data_AF-A0A091C5U1-F1
#
_entry.id   AF-A0A091C5U1-F1
#
_cell.length_a   1.000
_cell.length_b   1.000
_cell.length_c   1.000
_cell.angle_alpha   90.00
_cell.angle_beta   90.00
_cell.angle_gamma   90.00
#
_symmetry.space_group_name_H-M   'P 1'
#
loop_
_entity.id
_entity.type
_entity.pdbx_description
1 polymer ?
#
loop_
_entity_poly.entity_id
_entity_poly.type
_entity_poly.pdbx_seq_one_letter_code
_entity_poly.pdbx_strand_id
1 'polypeptide(L)' 'MLSKFDLPTTLTDFNPRQIKETINHDKKVREGQLNIILLEKIGQAKIVPIYIDTIEDYLQSS' A
#
# COMPACT_ATOMS: atom_id res chain seq x y z
N MET A 1 -18.32 0.97 -1.21
CA MET A 1 -18.57 2.31 -0.64
C MET A 1 -17.95 3.39 -1.50
N LEU A 2 -16.66 3.32 -1.85
CA LEU A 2 -15.99 4.32 -2.70
C LEU A 2 -16.70 4.56 -4.04
N SER A 3 -17.10 3.49 -4.73
CA SER A 3 -17.88 3.57 -5.98
C SER A 3 -19.24 4.24 -5.84
N LYS A 4 -19.88 4.19 -4.66
CA LYS A 4 -21.17 4.86 -4.40
C LYS A 4 -21.01 6.39 -4.39
N PHE A 5 -19.80 6.87 -4.14
CA PHE A 5 -19.45 8.29 -4.14
C PHE A 5 -18.65 8.67 -5.39
N ASP A 6 -18.72 7.85 -6.45
CA ASP A 6 -18.03 8.06 -7.71
C ASP A 6 -16.50 8.25 -7.57
N LEU A 7 -15.91 7.68 -6.51
CA LEU A 7 -14.46 7.71 -6.32
C LEU A 7 -13.77 6.62 -7.14
N PRO A 8 -12.59 6.90 -7.70
CA PRO A 8 -11.82 5.89 -8.44
C PRO A 8 -11.40 4.76 -7.51
N THR A 9 -11.63 3.53 -7.96
CA THR A 9 -11.24 2.30 -7.23
C THR A 9 -10.20 1.47 -7.96
N THR A 10 -9.88 1.88 -9.19
CA THR A 10 -8.86 1.30 -10.05
C THR A 10 -7.90 2.38 -10.45
N LEU A 11 -6.62 2.06 -10.48
CA LEU A 11 -5.58 2.91 -11.02
C LEU A 11 -4.99 2.18 -12.22
N THR A 12 -5.24 2.70 -13.42
CA THR A 12 -4.62 2.19 -14.65
C THR A 12 -3.23 2.82 -14.80
N ASP A 13 -2.29 2.08 -15.41
CA ASP A 13 -0.96 2.58 -15.79
C ASP A 13 -0.03 2.98 -14.63
N PHE A 14 0.04 2.18 -13.57
CA PHE A 14 1.04 2.38 -12.53
C PHE A 14 2.31 1.54 -12.79
N ASN A 15 3.47 2.09 -12.42
CA ASN A 15 4.76 1.40 -12.50
C ASN A 15 5.15 0.88 -11.09
N PRO A 16 5.12 -0.45 -10.84
CA PRO A 16 5.43 -1.03 -9.53
C PRO A 16 6.78 -0.57 -8.97
N ARG A 17 7.80 -0.43 -9.84
CA ARG A 17 9.14 0.01 -9.44
C ARG A 17 9.15 1.46 -8.97
N GLN A 18 8.45 2.35 -9.68
CA GLN A 18 8.34 3.76 -9.28
C GLN A 18 7.59 3.91 -7.95
N ILE A 19 6.55 3.09 -7.73
CA ILE A 19 5.84 3.06 -6.45
C ILE A 19 6.76 2.60 -5.33
N LYS A 20 7.50 1.49 -5.51
CA LYS A 20 8.47 1.01 -4.52
C LYS A 20 9.52 2.07 -4.18
N GLU A 21 10.11 2.69 -5.19
CA GLU A 21 11.08 3.78 -5.01
C GLU A 21 10.47 4.97 -4.25
N THR A 22 9.21 5.32 -4.54
CA THR A 22 8.52 6.41 -3.83
C THR A 22 8.26 6.04 -2.37
N ILE A 23 7.84 4.80 -2.09
CA ILE A 23 7.59 4.30 -0.73
C ILE A 23 8.87 4.31 0.10
N ASN A 24 10.03 3.97 -0.47
CA ASN A 24 11.32 4.02 0.23
C ASN A 24 11.67 5.42 0.77
N HIS A 25 11.11 6.48 0.19
CA HIS A 25 11.32 7.84 0.65
C HIS A 25 10.27 8.30 1.69
N ASP A 26 9.27 7.46 2.03
CA ASP A 26 8.29 7.78 3.06
C ASP A 26 8.95 7.82 4.44
N LYS A 27 8.70 8.89 5.20
CA LYS A 27 9.30 9.12 6.55
C LYS A 27 8.95 8.04 7.57
N LYS A 28 7.95 7.20 7.28
CA LYS A 28 7.52 6.06 8.12
C LYS A 28 8.33 4.79 7.83
N VAL A 29 9.21 4.82 6.82
CA VAL A 29 10.15 3.74 6.57
C VAL A 29 11.26 3.78 7.62
N ARG A 30 11.42 2.67 8.33
CA ARG A 30 12.56 2.43 9.23
C ARG A 30 13.10 1.04 8.91
N GLU A 31 14.41 0.94 8.70
CA GLU A 31 15.09 -0.34 8.45
C GLU A 31 14.51 -1.16 7.27
N GLY A 32 14.02 -0.48 6.23
CA GLY A 32 13.41 -1.15 5.06
C GLY A 32 12.01 -1.71 5.31
N GLN A 33 11.41 -1.39 6.46
CA GLN A 33 10.04 -1.76 6.82
C GLN A 33 9.11 -0.55 6.82
N LEU A 34 7.88 -0.77 6.39
CA LEU A 34 6.78 0.19 6.43
C LEU A 34 5.67 -0.34 7.35
N ASN A 35 5.22 0.49 8.28
CA ASN A 35 4.04 0.21 9.08
C ASN A 35 2.76 0.55 8.28
N ILE A 36 1.96 -0.47 7.96
CA ILE A 36 0.68 -0.32 7.25
C ILE A 36 -0.48 -0.51 8.22
N ILE A 37 -1.56 0.23 7.98
CA ILE A 37 -2.85 0.03 8.65
C ILE A 37 -3.63 -1.04 7.89
N LEU A 38 -3.74 -2.24 8.47
CA LEU A 38 -4.49 -3.35 7.91
C LEU A 38 -5.86 -3.43 8.59
N LEU A 39 -6.95 -3.29 7.82
CA LEU A 39 -8.29 -3.52 8.32
C LEU A 39 -8.55 -5.03 8.49
N GLU A 40 -9.00 -5.43 9.68
CA GLU A 40 -9.52 -6.79 9.92
C GLU A 40 -11.02 -6.85 9.62
N LYS A 41 -11.72 -5.77 9.96
CA LYS A 41 -13.13 -5.51 9.63
C LYS A 41 -13.38 -4.01 9.67
N ILE A 42 -14.52 -3.56 9.13
CA ILE A 42 -14.90 -2.14 9.18
C ILE A 42 -14.91 -1.65 10.64
N GLY A 43 -14.19 -0.56 10.91
CA GLY A 43 -14.05 0.01 12.25
C GLY A 43 -12.95 -0.60 13.13
N GLN A 44 -12.24 -1.65 12.67
CA GLN A 44 -11.12 -2.26 13.39
C GLN A 44 -9.92 -2.49 12.46
N ALA A 45 -8.79 -1.90 12.82
CA ALA A 45 -7.53 -2.07 12.12
C ALA A 45 -6.38 -2.33 13.09
N LYS A 46 -5.31 -2.94 12.56
CA LYS A 46 -4.05 -3.13 13.26
C LYS A 46 -2.90 -2.51 12.46
N ILE A 47 -1.85 -2.13 13.17
CA ILE A 47 -0.59 -1.69 12.57
C ILE A 47 0.25 -2.94 12.34
N VAL A 48 0.68 -3.17 11.10
CA VAL A 48 1.53 -4.31 10.74
C VAL A 48 2.78 -3.79 10.04
N PRO A 49 4.00 -4.16 10.50
CA PRO A 49 5.21 -3.89 9.74
C PRO A 49 5.29 -4.85 8.55
N ILE A 50 5.57 -4.33 7.37
CA ILE A 50 5.87 -5.13 6.17
C ILE A 50 7.19 -4.69 5.55
N TYR A 51 7.89 -5.63 4.92
CA TYR A 51 9.10 -5.32 4.15
C TYR A 51 8.73 -4.67 2.83
N ILE A 52 9.40 -3.59 2.45
CA ILE A 52 9.10 -2.83 1.23
C ILE A 52 9.24 -3.70 -0.03
N ASP A 53 10.13 -4.68 -0.02
CA ASP A 53 10.29 -5.62 -1.13
C ASP A 53 9.01 -6.43 -1.42
N THR A 54 8.22 -6.74 -0.40
CA THR A 54 6.95 -7.47 -0.57
C THR A 54 5.85 -6.65 -1.24
N ILE A 55 6.00 -5.33 -1.29
CA ILE A 55 5.02 -4.43 -1.90
C ILE A 55 5.07 -4.56 -3.43
N GLU A 56 6.27 -4.68 -4.00
CA GLU A 56 6.45 -4.85 -5.44
C GLU A 56 5.80 -6.14 -5.94
N ASP A 57 6.00 -7.25 -5.20
CA ASP A 57 5.39 -8.55 -5.51
C ASP A 57 3.85 -8.46 -5.53
N TYR A 58 3.26 -7.80 -4.52
CA TYR A 58 1.82 -7.58 -4.46
C TYR A 58 1.32 -6.77 -5.65
N LEU A 59 1.99 -5.66 -5.95
CA LEU A 59 1.65 -4.75 -7.04
C LEU A 59 1.78 -5.37 -8.43
N GLN A 60 2.65 -6.36 -8.63
CA GLN A 60 2.75 -7.10 -9.88
C GLN A 60 1.69 -8.20 -10.02
N SER A 61 1.14 -8.69 -8.91
CA SER A 61 0.11 -9.74 -8.88
C SER A 61 -1.34 -9.24 -9.02
N SER A 62 -1.53 -7.91 -9.09
CA SER A 62 -2.82 -7.20 -9.02
C SER A 62 -3.42 -6.88 -10.40
#